data_AF-A0A2G6GRB7-F1
#
_entry.id   AF-A0A2G6GRB7-F1
#
_cell.length_a   1.000
_cell.length_b   1.000
_cell.length_c   1.000
_cell.angle_alpha   90.00
_cell.angle_beta   90.00
_cell.angle_gamma   90.00
#
_symmetry.space_group_name_H-M   'P 1'
#
loop_
_entity.id
_entity.type
_entity.pdbx_description
1 polymer ?
#
loop_
_entity_poly.entity_id
_entity_poly.type
_entity_poly.pdbx_seq_one_letter_code
_entity_poly.pdbx_strand_id
1 'polypeptide(L)'
;MEDRGFGTEKIEDELQAIFPEARIARMDLDTTRRKLAYEKMIAQFEQHQLDILVGTQMVAKGLDFDNVGLVGILNADAMLNYPDFRAFERSFQMMSQVSGRAGRKNKKGRVLIQTYTPEHPVIKWVVANDYKAMYHNQIEERKTYVYPPFYRLINISLKHKDKAVVNRAADYFAKSLRKIFGIRVFGPHEPIINRIK
;
A
#
# COMPACT_ATOMS: atom_id res chain seq x y z
N MET A 1 7.08 -7.52 -20.64
CA MET A 1 6.83 -6.58 -19.54
C MET A 1 6.93 -7.42 -18.29
N GLU A 2 8.12 -7.47 -17.66
CA GLU A 2 8.36 -8.33 -16.50
C GLU A 2 7.40 -7.95 -15.38
N ASP A 3 6.69 -8.96 -14.87
CA ASP A 3 5.79 -8.87 -13.73
C ASP A 3 6.60 -8.41 -12.50
N ARG A 4 6.67 -7.09 -12.28
CA ARG A 4 7.33 -6.48 -11.10
C ARG A 4 6.45 -6.62 -9.84
N GLY A 5 5.96 -7.82 -9.59
CA GLY A 5 5.38 -8.23 -8.34
C GLY A 5 6.25 -9.32 -7.75
N PHE A 6 7.19 -8.96 -6.88
CA PHE A 6 7.77 -9.96 -5.96
C PHE A 6 6.61 -10.48 -5.10
N GLY A 7 6.08 -11.65 -5.45
CA GLY A 7 5.12 -12.35 -4.60
C GLY A 7 5.77 -12.65 -3.25
N THR A 8 4.99 -12.60 -2.18
CA THR A 8 5.46 -12.97 -0.83
C THR A 8 5.96 -14.43 -0.78
N GLU A 9 5.44 -15.28 -1.65
CA GLU A 9 5.87 -16.68 -1.84
C GLU A 9 7.28 -16.77 -2.43
N LYS A 10 7.57 -16.03 -3.51
CA LYS A 10 8.91 -16.01 -4.10
C LYS A 10 9.97 -15.48 -3.11
N ILE A 11 9.60 -14.49 -2.30
CA ILE A 11 10.49 -13.95 -1.25
C ILE A 11 10.74 -15.01 -0.17
N GLU A 12 9.73 -15.77 0.23
CA GLU A 12 9.87 -16.87 1.19
C GLU A 12 10.81 -17.96 0.65
N ASP A 13 10.64 -18.39 -0.60
CA ASP A 13 11.50 -19.39 -1.25
C ASP A 13 12.96 -18.94 -1.32
N GLU A 14 13.20 -17.69 -1.74
CA GLU A 14 14.55 -17.12 -1.83
C GLU A 14 15.20 -16.98 -0.44
N LEU A 15 14.44 -16.55 0.57
CA LEU A 15 14.94 -16.46 1.95
C LEU A 15 15.24 -17.84 2.54
N GLN A 16 14.43 -18.86 2.24
CA GLN A 16 14.67 -20.22 2.69
C GLN A 16 15.94 -20.82 2.04
N ALA A 17 16.24 -20.45 0.79
CA ALA A 17 17.47 -20.84 0.12
C ALA A 17 18.71 -20.14 0.70
N ILE A 18 18.61 -18.84 1.04
CA ILE A 18 19.72 -18.05 1.60
C ILE A 18 19.94 -18.37 3.09
N PHE A 19 18.88 -18.64 3.84
CA PHE A 19 18.90 -18.95 5.27
C PHE A 19 18.21 -20.30 5.56
N PRO A 20 18.87 -21.43 5.26
CA PRO A 20 18.24 -22.76 5.39
C PRO A 20 17.79 -23.11 6.81
N GLU A 21 18.44 -22.53 7.81
CA GLU A 21 18.17 -22.80 9.24
C GLU A 21 17.18 -21.80 9.85
N ALA A 22 16.82 -20.72 9.16
CA ALA A 22 15.91 -19.72 9.69
C ALA A 22 14.46 -20.21 9.66
N ARG A 23 13.69 -19.91 10.71
CA ARG A 23 12.26 -20.19 10.77
C ARG A 23 11.50 -19.03 10.14
N ILE A 24 11.09 -19.22 8.89
CA ILE A 24 10.44 -18.20 8.07
C ILE A 24 8.93 -18.44 8.11
N ALA A 25 8.15 -17.37 8.19
CA ALA A 25 6.71 -17.42 8.02
C ALA A 25 6.21 -16.35 7.06
N ARG A 26 5.14 -16.67 6.34
CA ARG A 26 4.46 -15.77 5.42
C ARG A 26 3.10 -15.33 5.94
N MET A 27 2.90 -14.01 5.96
CA MET A 27 1.67 -13.36 6.38
C MET A 27 1.04 -12.59 5.22
N ASP A 28 -0.01 -13.16 4.64
CA ASP A 28 -0.85 -12.50 3.64
C ASP A 28 -2.34 -12.75 3.90
N LEU A 29 -3.19 -12.15 3.07
CA LEU A 29 -4.65 -12.24 3.19
C LEU A 29 -5.17 -13.68 3.06
N ASP A 30 -4.42 -14.57 2.42
CA ASP A 30 -4.80 -15.96 2.17
C ASP A 30 -4.35 -16.90 3.31
N THR A 31 -3.18 -16.66 3.92
CA THR A 31 -2.67 -17.41 5.08
C THR A 31 -3.37 -17.03 6.37
N THR A 32 -3.96 -15.82 6.47
CA THR A 32 -4.68 -15.35 7.67
C THR A 32 -6.19 -15.55 7.63
N ARG A 33 -6.75 -16.30 6.66
CA ARG A 33 -8.22 -16.49 6.52
C ARG A 33 -8.90 -17.06 7.78
N ARG A 34 -8.14 -17.72 8.66
CA ARG A 34 -8.60 -18.08 10.01
C ARG A 34 -8.23 -16.96 10.98
N LYS A 35 -9.23 -16.34 11.61
CA LYS A 35 -9.07 -15.21 12.56
C LYS A 35 -7.96 -15.43 13.62
N LEU A 36 -7.77 -16.68 14.06
CA LEU A 36 -6.76 -17.07 15.06
C LEU A 36 -5.35 -17.29 14.50
N ALA A 37 -5.19 -17.51 13.18
CA ALA A 37 -3.89 -17.78 12.58
C ALA A 37 -2.97 -16.56 12.60
N TYR A 38 -3.55 -15.37 12.43
CA TYR A 38 -2.85 -14.10 12.52
C TYR A 38 -2.26 -13.88 13.92
N GLU A 39 -3.10 -13.92 14.97
CA GLU A 39 -2.66 -13.74 16.36
C GLU A 39 -1.62 -14.78 16.77
N LYS A 40 -1.81 -16.05 16.36
CA LYS A 40 -0.85 -17.12 16.63
C LYS A 40 0.52 -16.83 16.00
N MET A 41 0.56 -16.38 14.75
CA MET A 41 1.82 -16.09 14.06
C MET A 41 2.55 -14.90 14.71
N ILE A 42 1.80 -13.87 15.15
CA ILE A 42 2.38 -12.76 15.91
C ILE A 42 2.98 -13.25 17.23
N ALA A 43 2.22 -14.02 18.00
CA ALA A 43 2.70 -14.57 19.27
C ALA A 43 3.94 -15.46 19.09
N GLN A 44 3.98 -16.27 18.03
CA GLN A 44 5.14 -17.09 17.69
C GLN A 44 6.37 -16.24 17.36
N PHE A 45 6.20 -15.15 16.63
CA PHE A 45 7.28 -14.24 16.29
C PHE A 45 7.79 -13.46 17.52
N GLU A 46 6.89 -12.97 18.38
CA GLU A 46 7.23 -12.31 19.64
C GLU A 46 7.98 -13.24 20.62
N GLN A 47 7.62 -14.53 20.64
CA GLN A 47 8.26 -15.58 21.45
C GLN A 47 9.55 -16.14 20.83
N HIS A 48 10.07 -15.54 19.75
CA HIS A 48 11.26 -16.03 19.04
C HIS A 48 11.13 -17.48 18.53
N GLN A 49 9.91 -17.90 18.19
CA GLN A 49 9.67 -19.16 17.47
C GLN A 49 9.80 -19.00 15.95
N LEU A 50 9.81 -17.75 15.48
CA LEU A 50 10.02 -17.36 14.10
C LEU A 50 11.15 -16.32 14.05
N ASP A 51 12.02 -16.45 13.06
CA ASP A 51 13.19 -15.57 12.88
C ASP A 51 12.90 -14.49 11.84
N ILE A 52 12.14 -14.83 10.80
CA ILE A 52 11.82 -13.92 9.68
C ILE A 52 10.32 -14.00 9.38
N LEU A 53 9.69 -12.83 9.30
CA LEU A 53 8.29 -12.69 8.92
C LEU A 53 8.21 -11.91 7.60
N VAL A 54 7.72 -12.58 6.56
CA VAL A 54 7.50 -11.99 5.24
C VAL A 54 6.04 -11.68 5.08
N GLY A 55 5.70 -10.48 4.62
CA GLY A 55 4.31 -10.21 4.29
C GLY A 55 4.08 -8.85 3.68
N THR A 56 2.81 -8.59 3.40
CA THR A 56 2.37 -7.34 2.80
C THR A 56 2.13 -6.27 3.88
N GLN A 57 1.36 -5.24 3.55
CA GLN A 57 0.93 -4.19 4.47
C GLN A 57 0.30 -4.69 5.78
N MET A 58 -0.15 -5.95 5.83
CA MET A 58 -0.74 -6.54 7.05
C MET A 58 0.27 -6.78 8.17
N VAL A 59 1.54 -7.06 7.86
CA VAL A 59 2.59 -7.30 8.87
C VAL A 59 2.81 -6.07 9.74
N ALA A 60 2.68 -4.88 9.16
CA ALA A 60 2.87 -3.62 9.89
C ALA A 60 1.74 -3.27 10.86
N LYS A 61 0.57 -3.94 10.77
CA LYS A 61 -0.56 -3.73 11.67
C LYS A 61 -0.44 -4.72 12.82
N GLY A 62 -0.81 -4.30 14.03
CA GLY A 62 -0.98 -5.21 15.20
C GLY A 62 0.29 -5.75 15.87
N LEU A 63 1.45 -5.78 15.20
CA LEU A 63 2.71 -6.18 15.82
C LEU A 63 3.27 -5.08 16.73
N ASP A 64 3.54 -5.45 17.98
CA ASP A 64 4.49 -4.74 18.83
C ASP A 64 5.88 -5.33 18.57
N PHE A 65 6.73 -4.52 17.98
CA PHE A 65 7.97 -4.96 17.36
C PHE A 65 9.19 -4.73 18.27
N ASP A 66 8.95 -4.61 19.58
CA ASP A 66 9.95 -4.44 20.64
C ASP A 66 11.13 -5.45 20.58
N ASN A 67 11.01 -6.51 19.78
CA ASN A 67 12.03 -7.55 19.58
C ASN A 67 12.66 -7.59 18.18
N VAL A 68 12.25 -6.74 17.24
CA VAL A 68 12.73 -6.75 15.85
C VAL A 68 13.97 -5.91 15.65
N GLY A 69 15.05 -6.57 15.20
CA GLY A 69 16.33 -5.91 14.93
C GLY A 69 16.45 -5.27 13.55
N LEU A 70 15.68 -5.75 12.56
CA LEU A 70 15.75 -5.30 11.18
C LEU A 70 14.36 -5.32 10.54
N VAL A 71 14.02 -4.24 9.83
CA VAL A 71 12.88 -4.23 8.92
C VAL A 71 13.32 -3.88 7.51
N GLY A 72 12.93 -4.70 6.54
CA GLY A 72 13.19 -4.48 5.11
C GLY A 72 11.91 -4.12 4.36
N ILE A 73 11.91 -2.99 3.66
CA ILE A 73 10.88 -2.58 2.70
C ILE A 73 11.45 -2.83 1.30
N LEU A 74 11.07 -3.94 0.68
CA LEU A 74 11.72 -4.45 -0.55
C LEU A 74 11.28 -3.75 -1.85
N ASN A 75 10.11 -3.12 -1.86
CA ASN A 75 9.58 -2.49 -3.07
C ASN A 75 8.80 -1.22 -2.74
N ALA A 76 9.53 -0.14 -2.40
CA ALA A 76 8.90 1.15 -2.16
C ALA A 76 8.34 1.76 -3.46
N ASP A 77 8.93 1.48 -4.62
CA ASP A 77 8.48 2.05 -5.90
C ASP A 77 7.08 1.59 -6.29
N ALA A 78 6.70 0.34 -5.98
CA ALA A 78 5.34 -0.13 -6.22
C ALA A 78 4.30 0.67 -5.42
N MET A 79 4.65 1.13 -4.22
CA MET A 79 3.77 1.97 -3.40
C MET A 79 3.68 3.39 -3.94
N LEU A 80 4.82 3.95 -4.37
CA LEU A 80 4.90 5.30 -4.92
C LEU A 80 4.21 5.43 -6.29
N ASN A 81 4.35 4.43 -7.15
CA ASN A 81 3.77 4.45 -8.50
C ASN A 81 2.33 3.92 -8.57
N TYR A 82 1.69 3.68 -7.42
CA TYR A 82 0.29 3.27 -7.41
C TYR A 82 -0.60 4.42 -7.94
N PRO A 83 -1.51 4.18 -8.90
CA PRO A 83 -2.28 5.24 -9.56
C PRO A 83 -3.45 5.74 -8.67
N ASP A 84 -3.12 6.29 -7.51
CA ASP A 84 -4.02 6.93 -6.54
C ASP A 84 -3.35 8.23 -6.09
N PHE A 85 -4.10 9.33 -6.06
CA PHE A 85 -3.60 10.62 -5.57
C PHE A 85 -3.12 10.57 -4.10
N ARG A 86 -3.50 9.51 -3.36
CA ARG A 86 -3.05 9.24 -1.98
C ARG A 86 -1.82 8.34 -1.91
N ALA A 87 -1.24 7.93 -3.04
CA ALA A 87 -0.13 6.97 -3.06
C ALA A 87 1.05 7.47 -2.22
N PHE A 88 1.44 8.74 -2.34
CA PHE A 88 2.56 9.32 -1.59
C PHE A 88 2.30 9.42 -0.10
N GLU A 89 1.11 9.90 0.31
CA GLU A 89 0.68 9.92 1.71
C GLU A 89 0.67 8.51 2.33
N ARG A 90 0.05 7.54 1.65
CA ARG A 90 -0.01 6.15 2.12
C ARG A 90 1.38 5.52 2.18
N SER A 91 2.22 5.79 1.20
CA SER A 91 3.60 5.31 1.15
C SER A 91 4.39 5.83 2.34
N PHE A 92 4.33 7.14 2.60
CA PHE A 92 4.94 7.73 3.78
C PHE A 92 4.42 7.09 5.07
N GLN A 93 3.09 7.03 5.26
CA GLN A 93 2.49 6.48 6.47
C GLN A 93 2.94 5.05 6.74
N MET A 94 2.90 4.19 5.72
CA MET A 94 3.31 2.80 5.84
C MET A 94 4.81 2.69 6.16
N MET A 95 5.68 3.37 5.41
CA MET A 95 7.12 3.30 5.64
C MET A 95 7.50 3.89 7.01
N SER A 96 6.93 5.01 7.42
CA SER A 96 7.15 5.62 8.73
C SER A 96 6.60 4.75 9.87
N GLN A 97 5.43 4.13 9.72
CA GLN A 97 4.88 3.19 10.69
C GLN A 97 5.79 1.99 10.88
N VAL A 98 6.24 1.40 9.77
CA VAL A 98 7.15 0.26 9.77
C VAL A 98 8.50 0.64 10.37
N SER A 99 9.00 1.84 10.08
CA SER A 99 10.28 2.34 10.58
C SER A 99 10.24 2.66 12.07
N GLY A 100 9.18 3.32 12.54
CA GLY A 100 8.99 3.68 13.94
C GLY A 100 8.75 2.49 14.86
N ARG A 101 8.53 1.31 14.28
CA ARG A 101 8.37 0.04 14.98
C ARG A 101 9.66 -0.78 15.02
N ALA A 102 10.73 -0.38 14.35
CA ALA A 102 12.00 -1.11 14.40
C ALA A 102 12.83 -0.71 15.63
N GLY A 103 13.05 -1.63 16.57
CA GLY A 103 13.96 -1.40 17.69
C GLY A 103 13.69 -2.30 18.89
N ARG A 104 14.73 -2.55 19.68
CA ARG A 104 14.60 -3.15 21.02
C ARG A 104 14.77 -2.07 22.07
N LYS A 105 14.16 -2.25 23.25
CA LYS A 105 14.31 -1.33 24.41
C LYS A 105 15.75 -0.86 24.67
N ASN A 106 16.76 -1.67 24.31
CA ASN A 106 18.18 -1.37 24.50
C ASN A 106 19.05 -1.39 23.22
N LYS A 107 18.50 -1.56 22.00
CA LYS A 107 19.29 -1.57 20.74
C LYS A 107 18.54 -0.85 19.61
N LYS A 108 19.26 0.01 18.88
CA LYS A 108 18.75 0.68 17.67
C LYS A 108 18.36 -0.38 16.62
N GLY A 109 17.08 -0.45 16.26
CA GLY A 109 16.62 -1.21 15.12
C GLY A 109 17.15 -0.62 13.82
N ARG A 110 17.31 -1.45 12.78
CA ARG A 110 17.69 -0.99 11.45
C ARG A 110 16.49 -1.09 10.52
N VAL A 111 16.35 -0.09 9.64
CA VAL A 111 15.34 -0.11 8.59
C VAL A 111 16.07 0.04 7.26
N LEU A 112 15.76 -0.84 6.31
CA LEU A 112 16.29 -0.80 4.96
C LEU A 112 15.13 -0.58 3.99
N ILE A 113 15.25 0.44 3.15
CA ILE A 113 14.26 0.76 2.11
C ILE A 113 14.94 0.51 0.77
N GLN A 114 14.40 -0.42 0.01
CA GLN A 114 14.81 -0.69 -1.36
C GLN A 114 13.93 0.10 -2.31
N THR A 115 14.57 0.96 -3.10
CA THR A 115 13.93 1.77 -4.13
C THR A 115 14.88 2.03 -5.29
N TYR A 116 14.34 2.11 -6.50
CA TYR A 116 15.05 2.60 -7.69
C TYR A 116 15.17 4.14 -7.70
N THR A 117 14.40 4.84 -6.88
CA THR A 117 14.30 6.30 -6.86
C THR A 117 14.59 6.88 -5.47
N PRO A 118 15.82 6.71 -4.94
CA PRO A 118 16.18 7.20 -3.59
C PRO A 118 16.04 8.72 -3.44
N GLU A 119 16.12 9.45 -4.56
CA GLU A 119 15.95 10.91 -4.58
C GLU A 119 14.50 11.38 -4.44
N HIS A 120 13.53 10.46 -4.49
CA HIS A 120 12.11 10.81 -4.41
C HIS A 120 11.80 11.52 -3.07
N PRO A 121 11.05 12.64 -3.07
CA PRO A 121 10.80 13.43 -1.86
C PRO A 121 10.24 12.63 -0.69
N VAL A 122 9.30 11.71 -0.98
CA VAL A 122 8.71 10.82 0.04
C VAL A 122 9.77 9.98 0.76
N ILE A 123 10.77 9.45 0.05
CA ILE A 123 11.85 8.66 0.66
C ILE A 123 12.67 9.54 1.60
N LYS A 124 13.01 10.76 1.16
CA LYS A 124 13.73 11.74 1.99
C LYS A 124 12.96 12.10 3.25
N TRP A 125 11.66 12.35 3.14
CA TRP A 125 10.81 12.64 4.31
C TRP A 125 10.69 11.47 5.26
N VAL A 126 10.61 10.23 4.76
CA VAL A 126 10.60 9.02 5.61
C VAL A 126 11.91 8.90 6.38
N VAL A 127 13.06 9.05 5.71
CA VAL A 127 14.38 8.95 6.34
C VAL A 127 14.60 10.05 7.38
N ALA A 128 14.14 11.27 7.09
CA ALA A 128 14.22 12.40 8.02
C ALA A 128 13.12 12.38 9.11
N ASN A 129 12.16 11.45 9.03
CA ASN A 129 10.94 11.44 9.84
C ASN A 129 10.17 12.78 9.81
N ASP A 130 10.18 13.47 8.66
CA ASP A 130 9.61 14.80 8.48
C ASP A 130 8.17 14.73 7.96
N TYR A 131 7.25 14.43 8.88
CA TYR A 131 5.82 14.45 8.59
C TYR A 131 5.33 15.83 8.13
N LYS A 132 5.90 16.92 8.67
CA LYS A 132 5.42 18.27 8.38
C LYS A 132 5.71 18.63 6.93
N ALA A 133 6.92 18.38 6.43
CA ALA A 133 7.26 18.66 5.04
C ALA A 133 6.37 17.86 4.06
N MET A 134 6.18 16.56 4.33
CA MET A 134 5.27 15.72 3.55
C MET A 134 3.84 16.27 3.54
N TYR A 135 3.30 16.61 4.72
CA TYR A 135 1.94 17.14 4.85
C TYR A 135 1.73 18.44 4.06
N HIS A 136 2.62 19.42 4.22
CA HIS A 136 2.50 20.71 3.54
C HIS A 136 2.60 20.55 2.02
N ASN A 137 3.50 19.70 1.52
CA ASN A 137 3.59 19.43 0.10
C ASN A 137 2.30 18.78 -0.43
N GLN A 138 1.82 17.72 0.24
CA GLN A 138 0.64 16.97 -0.20
C GLN A 138 -0.65 17.78 -0.10
N ILE A 139 -0.80 18.65 0.90
CA ILE A 139 -2.01 19.44 1.07
C ILE A 139 -2.10 20.55 0.01
N GLU A 140 -0.98 21.18 -0.36
CA GLU A 140 -0.94 22.18 -1.43
C GLU A 140 -1.21 21.55 -2.81
N GLU A 141 -0.66 20.37 -3.08
CA GLU A 141 -1.01 19.60 -4.29
C GLU A 141 -2.51 19.27 -4.32
N ARG A 142 -3.08 18.80 -3.20
CA ARG A 142 -4.52 18.48 -3.13
C ARG A 142 -5.40 19.69 -3.42
N LYS A 143 -5.00 20.87 -2.96
CA LYS A 143 -5.72 22.11 -3.23
C LYS A 143 -5.63 22.49 -4.72
N THR A 144 -4.44 22.40 -5.30
CA THR A 144 -4.17 22.75 -6.69
C THR A 144 -4.89 21.82 -7.68
N TYR A 145 -4.91 20.52 -7.39
CA TYR A 145 -5.49 19.50 -8.26
C TYR A 145 -6.93 19.10 -7.90
N VAL A 146 -7.62 19.88 -7.06
CA VAL A 146 -9.04 19.69 -6.77
C VAL A 146 -9.34 18.33 -6.10
N TYR A 147 -8.48 17.92 -5.17
CA TYR A 147 -8.60 16.68 -4.41
C TYR A 147 -9.10 16.90 -2.97
N PRO A 148 -9.61 15.84 -2.30
CA PRO A 148 -9.91 15.88 -0.87
C PRO A 148 -8.68 16.29 -0.04
N PRO A 149 -8.84 17.04 1.07
CA PRO A 149 -10.10 17.34 1.75
C PRO A 149 -10.84 18.58 1.23
N PHE A 150 -10.27 19.35 0.30
CA PHE A 150 -10.88 20.58 -0.22
C PHE A 150 -12.10 20.31 -1.12
N TYR A 151 -12.11 19.16 -1.78
CA TYR A 151 -13.18 18.72 -2.67
C TYR A 151 -13.69 17.34 -2.29
N ARG A 152 -14.94 17.05 -2.63
CA ARG A 152 -15.54 15.72 -2.49
C ARG A 152 -15.54 15.03 -3.84
N LEU A 153 -14.90 13.87 -3.90
CA LEU A 153 -14.95 12.99 -5.07
C LEU A 153 -16.13 12.03 -4.91
N ILE A 154 -16.95 11.92 -5.95
CA ILE A 154 -18.05 10.97 -6.04
C ILE A 154 -17.77 10.07 -7.23
N ASN A 155 -17.64 8.76 -6.98
CA ASN A 155 -17.51 7.77 -8.04
C ASN A 155 -18.86 7.09 -8.27
N ILE A 156 -19.36 7.12 -9.50
CA ILE A 156 -20.63 6.52 -9.89
C ILE A 156 -20.35 5.41 -10.89
N SER A 157 -20.58 4.15 -10.49
CA SER A 157 -20.40 3.00 -11.36
C SER A 157 -21.75 2.49 -11.87
N LEU A 158 -21.89 2.35 -13.19
CA LEU A 158 -23.03 1.68 -13.81
C LEU A 158 -22.62 0.26 -14.20
N LYS A 159 -23.52 -0.71 -14.00
CA LYS A 159 -23.27 -2.12 -14.29
C LYS A 159 -24.47 -2.70 -15.03
N HIS A 160 -24.22 -3.47 -16.08
CA HIS A 160 -25.25 -4.20 -16.82
C HIS A 160 -24.65 -5.46 -17.46
N LYS A 161 -25.47 -6.48 -17.73
CA LYS A 161 -25.03 -7.71 -18.40
C LYS A 161 -24.60 -7.46 -19.85
N ASP A 162 -25.30 -6.56 -20.53
CA ASP A 162 -25.00 -6.11 -21.89
C ASP A 162 -24.15 -4.84 -21.86
N LYS A 163 -22.95 -4.92 -22.46
CA LYS A 163 -21.97 -3.83 -22.56
C LYS A 163 -22.50 -2.63 -23.36
N ALA A 164 -23.24 -2.87 -24.46
CA ALA A 164 -23.77 -1.79 -25.29
C ALA A 164 -24.84 -0.98 -24.56
N VAL A 165 -25.62 -1.65 -23.69
CA VAL A 165 -26.63 -0.98 -22.86
C VAL A 165 -25.97 -0.09 -21.80
N VAL A 166 -25.01 -0.62 -21.04
CA VAL A 166 -24.34 0.18 -19.99
C VAL A 166 -23.56 1.36 -20.57
N ASN A 167 -22.89 1.18 -21.72
CA ASN A 167 -22.15 2.27 -22.34
C ASN A 167 -23.07 3.41 -22.79
N ARG A 168 -24.20 3.09 -23.44
CA ARG A 168 -25.19 4.11 -23.82
C ARG A 168 -25.79 4.83 -22.61
N ALA A 169 -26.12 4.08 -21.55
CA ALA A 169 -26.65 4.65 -20.32
C ALA A 169 -25.61 5.56 -19.62
N ALA A 170 -24.35 5.14 -19.55
CA ALA A 170 -23.26 5.90 -18.96
C ALA A 170 -22.99 7.19 -19.73
N ASP A 171 -22.99 7.15 -21.07
CA ASP A 171 -22.83 8.35 -21.90
C ASP A 171 -23.98 9.34 -21.70
N TYR A 172 -25.22 8.85 -21.69
CA TYR A 172 -26.40 9.69 -21.46
C TYR A 172 -26.37 10.34 -20.06
N PHE A 173 -26.03 9.55 -19.04
CA PHE A 173 -25.93 10.01 -17.67
C PHE A 173 -24.81 11.05 -17.50
N ALA A 174 -23.62 10.79 -18.05
CA ALA A 174 -22.50 11.72 -17.99
C ALA A 174 -22.80 13.04 -18.72
N LYS A 175 -23.44 13.00 -19.90
CA LYS A 175 -23.90 14.21 -20.60
C LYS A 175 -24.87 15.02 -19.74
N SER A 176 -25.78 14.35 -19.03
CA SER A 176 -26.75 15.01 -18.15
C SER A 176 -26.06 15.66 -16.94
N LEU A 177 -25.11 14.97 -16.31
CA LEU A 177 -24.33 15.51 -15.21
C LEU A 177 -23.47 16.71 -15.64
N ARG A 178 -22.85 16.66 -16.83
CA ARG A 178 -22.02 17.77 -17.35
C ARG A 178 -22.82 19.07 -17.51
N LYS A 179 -24.13 19.01 -17.78
CA LYS A 179 -24.98 20.21 -17.83
C LYS A 179 -25.05 20.96 -16.50
N ILE A 180 -24.94 20.25 -15.37
CA ILE A 180 -25.04 20.80 -14.02
C ILE A 180 -23.64 21.07 -13.42
N PHE A 181 -22.72 20.12 -13.59
CA PHE A 181 -21.43 20.12 -12.90
C PHE A 181 -20.25 20.56 -13.79
N GLY A 182 -20.45 20.68 -15.10
CA GLY A 182 -19.44 21.16 -16.05
C GLY A 182 -18.20 20.27 -16.09
N ILE A 183 -17.02 20.91 -16.02
CA ILE A 183 -15.70 20.26 -16.08
C ILE A 183 -15.41 19.32 -14.90
N ARG A 184 -16.26 19.29 -13.87
CA ARG A 184 -16.10 18.42 -12.69
C ARG A 184 -16.51 16.97 -12.95
N VAL A 185 -17.05 16.66 -14.12
CA VAL A 185 -17.48 15.30 -14.51
C VAL A 185 -16.42 14.67 -15.41
N PHE A 186 -15.64 13.76 -14.84
CA PHE A 186 -14.70 12.91 -15.56
C PHE A 186 -15.37 11.60 -16.01
N GLY A 187 -14.93 11.04 -17.13
CA GLY A 187 -15.55 9.85 -17.72
C GLY A 187 -16.76 10.15 -18.61
N PRO A 188 -17.51 9.14 -19.05
CA PRO A 188 -17.46 7.76 -18.57
C PRO A 188 -16.17 7.06 -19.01
N HIS A 189 -15.62 6.22 -18.12
CA HIS A 189 -14.43 5.42 -18.38
C HIS A 189 -14.76 3.96 -18.08
N GLU A 190 -14.21 3.04 -18.88
CA GLU A 190 -14.26 1.62 -18.50
C GLU A 190 -13.33 1.40 -17.29
N PRO A 191 -13.81 0.73 -16.24
CA PRO A 191 -12.97 0.41 -15.09
C PRO A 191 -11.90 -0.62 -15.48
N ILE A 192 -10.77 -0.61 -14.76
CA ILE A 192 -9.66 -1.57 -14.94
C ILE A 192 -10.17 -3.03 -14.86
N ILE A 193 -11.14 -3.29 -13.97
CA ILE A 193 -11.87 -4.57 -13.91
C ILE A 193 -13.25 -4.36 -14.54
N ASN A 194 -13.37 -4.69 -15.83
CA ASN A 194 -14.57 -4.47 -16.63
C ASN A 194 -15.61 -5.61 -16.57
N ARG A 195 -15.24 -6.77 -16.00
CA ARG A 195 -16.14 -7.91 -15.82
C ARG A 195 -15.87 -8.58 -14.47
N ILE A 196 -16.91 -8.63 -13.64
CA ILE A 196 -16.92 -9.41 -12.40
C ILE A 196 -17.73 -10.67 -12.73
N LYS A 197 -17.14 -11.85 -12.53
CA LYS A 197 -17.84 -13.13 -12.70
C LYS A 197 -18.76 -13.38 -11.52
#